data_AF-A0A141RIU2-F1
#
_entry.id   AF-A0A141RIU2-F1
#
_cell.length_a   1.000
_cell.length_b   1.000
_cell.length_c   1.000
_cell.angle_alpha   90.00
_cell.angle_beta   90.00
_cell.angle_gamma   90.00
#
_symmetry.space_group_name_H-M   'P 1'
#
loop_
_entity.id
_entity.type
_entity.pdbx_description
1 polymer ?
#
loop_
_entity_poly.entity_id
_entity_poly.type
_entity_poly.pdbx_seq_one_letter_code
_entity_poly.pdbx_strand_id
1 'polypeptide(L)' 'GIEHPDAGVALRGSFLIDANGIVRHQVVNDLPLGRNIDEMLRMVDALQFHEEHGEVCPAQWEKGKEGMAAS' A
#
# COMPACT_ATOMS: atom_id res chain seq x y z
N GLY A 1 -4.68 -1.84 -13.73
CA GLY A 1 -5.95 -1.51 -13.04
C GLY A 1 -6.91 -2.67 -13.19
N ILE A 2 -8.07 -2.62 -12.55
CA ILE A 2 -9.15 -3.60 -12.73
C ILE A 2 -10.30 -2.90 -13.42
N GLU A 3 -10.81 -3.47 -14.50
CA GLU A 3 -11.98 -2.96 -15.22
C GLU A 3 -13.27 -3.43 -14.53
N HIS A 4 -14.24 -2.53 -14.42
CA HIS A 4 -15.58 -2.86 -13.94
C HIS A 4 -16.30 -3.70 -15.02
N PRO A 5 -16.90 -4.85 -14.65
CA PRO A 5 -17.40 -5.85 -15.62
C PRO A 5 -18.35 -5.28 -16.69
N ASP A 6 -19.23 -4.35 -16.31
CA ASP A 6 -20.28 -3.86 -17.22
C ASP A 6 -20.23 -2.34 -17.52
N ALA A 7 -19.39 -1.59 -16.82
CA ALA A 7 -19.43 -0.13 -16.85
C ALA A 7 -18.39 0.49 -17.79
N GLY A 8 -17.46 -0.31 -18.32
CA GLY A 8 -16.39 0.17 -19.20
C GLY A 8 -15.45 1.19 -18.55
N VAL A 9 -15.36 1.19 -17.22
CA VAL A 9 -14.50 2.08 -16.42
C VAL A 9 -13.64 1.28 -15.48
N ALA A 10 -12.51 1.84 -15.05
CA ALA A 10 -11.68 1.20 -14.03
C ALA A 10 -12.33 1.30 -12.64
N LEU A 11 -12.19 0.23 -11.84
CA LEU A 11 -12.36 0.27 -10.40
C LEU A 11 -11.33 1.21 -9.75
N ARG A 12 -11.54 1.55 -8.48
CA ARG A 12 -10.70 2.50 -7.74
C ARG A 12 -9.42 1.81 -7.25
N GLY A 13 -8.51 1.54 -8.18
CA GLY A 13 -7.20 0.97 -7.90
C GLY A 13 -6.21 2.00 -7.37
N SER A 14 -5.38 1.59 -6.41
CA SER A 14 -4.19 2.33 -5.94
C SER A 14 -3.01 1.37 -5.88
N PHE A 15 -1.84 1.82 -6.35
CA PHE A 15 -0.62 1.03 -6.40
C PHE A 15 0.53 1.84 -5.81
N LEU A 16 1.27 1.25 -4.87
CA LEU A 16 2.55 1.76 -4.40
C LEU A 16 3.66 1.08 -5.22
N ILE A 17 4.41 1.87 -5.96
CA ILE A 17 5.51 1.42 -6.82
C ILE A 17 6.79 2.02 -6.25
N ASP A 18 7.78 1.18 -5.99
CA ASP A 18 9.07 1.63 -5.46
C ASP A 18 9.97 2.26 -6.54
N ALA A 19 11.15 2.74 -6.14
CA ALA A 19 12.12 3.34 -7.04
C ALA A 19 12.70 2.38 -8.11
N ASN A 20 12.56 1.07 -7.91
CA ASN A 20 12.96 0.04 -8.86
C ASN A 20 11.83 -0.35 -9.82
N GLY A 21 10.66 0.31 -9.72
CA GLY A 21 9.49 0.00 -10.54
C GLY A 21 8.71 -1.23 -10.08
N ILE A 22 8.98 -1.76 -8.87
CA ILE A 22 8.29 -2.93 -8.33
C ILE A 22 7.04 -2.51 -7.58
N VAL A 23 5.92 -3.16 -7.87
CA VAL A 23 4.67 -2.97 -7.10
C VAL A 23 4.82 -3.60 -5.72
N ARG A 24 4.72 -2.80 -4.67
CA ARG A 24 4.86 -3.22 -3.27
C ARG A 24 3.54 -3.40 -2.54
N HIS A 25 2.53 -2.64 -2.96
CA HIS A 25 1.20 -2.70 -2.36
C HIS A 25 0.14 -2.30 -3.39
N GLN A 26 -1.00 -2.97 -3.35
CA GLN A 26 -2.15 -2.65 -4.19
C GLN A 26 -3.46 -2.80 -3.43
N VAL A 27 -4.37 -1.87 -3.64
CA VAL A 27 -5.75 -1.92 -3.13
C VAL A 27 -6.69 -1.58 -4.28
N VAL A 28 -7.79 -2.32 -4.38
CA VAL A 28 -8.86 -2.04 -5.34
C VAL A 28 -10.17 -1.98 -4.61
N ASN A 29 -10.81 -0.81 -4.67
CA ASN A 29 -12.12 -0.58 -4.12
C ASN A 29 -13.16 -0.54 -5.23
N ASP A 30 -14.37 -1.00 -4.92
CA ASP A 30 -15.52 -0.84 -5.79
C ASP A 30 -15.91 0.65 -5.94
N LEU A 31 -16.71 0.99 -6.95
CA LEU A 31 -17.09 2.36 -7.29
C LEU A 31 -17.70 3.18 -6.14
N PRO A 32 -18.54 2.65 -5.23
CA PRO A 32 -19.08 3.43 -4.12
C PRO A 32 -18.10 3.57 -2.95
N LEU A 33 -17.00 2.81 -2.93
CA LEU A 33 -16.09 2.74 -1.79
C LEU A 33 -14.87 3.64 -2.01
N GLY A 34 -14.81 4.74 -1.27
CA GLY A 34 -13.68 5.67 -1.28
C GLY A 34 -12.36 5.02 -0.85
N ARG A 35 -11.23 5.65 -1.19
CA ARG A 35 -9.90 5.24 -0.71
C ARG A 35 -9.64 5.83 0.66
N ASN A 36 -8.76 5.20 1.43
CA ASN A 36 -8.21 5.76 2.65
C ASN A 36 -6.81 6.32 2.35
N ILE A 37 -6.65 7.64 2.40
CA ILE A 37 -5.35 8.31 2.11
C ILE A 37 -4.34 8.06 3.22
N ASP A 38 -4.77 8.00 4.48
CA ASP A 38 -3.87 7.76 5.61
C ASP A 38 -3.23 6.37 5.50
N GLU A 39 -3.99 5.37 5.04
CA GLU A 39 -3.45 4.03 4.77
C GLU A 39 -2.45 4.02 3.60
N MET A 40 -2.71 4.83 2.56
CA MET A 40 -1.76 4.97 1.45
C MET A 40 -0.44 5.59 1.92
N LEU A 41 -0.48 6.62 2.77
CA LEU A 41 0.70 7.24 3.36
C LEU A 41 1.41 6.27 4.32
N ARG A 42 0.66 5.54 5.16
CA ARG A 42 1.20 4.53 6.08
C ARG A 42 2.00 3.47 5.35
N MET A 43 1.53 3.02 4.17
CA MET A 43 2.25 2.07 3.34
C MET A 43 3.54 2.64 2.72
N VAL A 44 3.55 3.93 2.38
CA VAL A 44 4.79 4.61 1.95
C VAL A 44 5.79 4.67 3.10
N ASP A 45 5.36 5.09 4.29
CA ASP A 45 6.22 5.13 5.47
C ASP A 45 6.76 3.73 5.84
N ALA A 46 5.92 2.69 5.74
CA ALA A 46 6.32 1.31 6.03
C ALA A 46 7.36 0.78 5.05
N LEU A 47 7.20 1.08 3.76
CA LEU A 47 8.18 0.72 2.74
C LEU A 47 9.52 1.41 3.01
N GLN A 48 9.51 2.72 3.25
CA GLN A 48 10.72 3.49 3.55
C GLN A 48 11.42 2.99 4.82
N PHE A 49 10.66 2.70 5.88
CA PHE A 49 11.21 2.14 7.11
C PHE A 49 11.90 0.80 6.86
N HIS A 50 11.25 -0.11 6.12
CA HIS A 50 11.82 -1.40 5.75
C HIS A 50 13.09 -1.26 4.91
N GLU A 51 13.10 -0.35 3.92
CA GLU A 51 14.26 -0.09 3.07
C GLU A 51 15.45 0.49 3.85
N GLU A 52 15.19 1.32 4.86
CA GLU A 52 16.22 1.95 5.69
C GLU A 52 16.77 1.01 6.77
N HIS A 53 15.91 0.25 7.44
CA HIS A 53 16.28 -0.53 8.64
C HIS A 53 16.44 -2.04 8.37
N GLY A 54 15.87 -2.56 7.28
CA GLY A 54 15.81 -4.00 6.99
C GLY A 54 14.81 -4.79 7.85
N GLU A 55 14.11 -4.13 8.77
CA GLU A 55 13.08 -4.70 9.63
C GLU A 55 11.73 -4.77 8.91
N VAL A 56 10.86 -5.69 9.32
CA VAL A 56 9.49 -5.77 8.77
C VAL A 56 8.49 -5.06 9.67
N CYS A 57 7.42 -4.56 9.06
CA CYS A 57 6.38 -3.80 9.76
C CYS A 57 5.24 -4.74 10.21
N PRO A 58 4.98 -4.90 11.53
CA PRO A 58 3.86 -5.73 12.01
C PRO A 58 2.48 -5.15 11.63
N ALA A 59 1.41 -5.90 11.91
CA ALA A 59 0.05 -5.43 11.70
C ALA A 59 -0.22 -4.11 12.45
N GLN A 60 -0.88 -3.15 11.80
CA GLN A 60 -1.14 -1.81 12.35
C GLN A 60 0.13 -1.02 12.71
N TRP A 61 1.27 -1.36 12.10
CA TRP A 61 2.48 -0.55 12.21
C TRP A 61 2.24 0.84 11.62
N GLU A 62 2.75 1.86 12.30
CA GLU A 62 2.71 3.26 11.91
C GLU A 62 4.08 3.88 12.18
N LYS A 63 4.39 4.97 11.49
CA LYS A 63 5.66 5.69 11.63
C LYS A 63 5.96 5.98 13.11
N GLY A 64 7.16 5.57 13.55
CA GLY A 64 7.61 5.73 14.92
C GLY A 64 7.36 4.53 15.83
N LYS A 65 6.63 3.49 15.39
CA LYS A 65 6.53 2.20 16.10
C LYS A 65 7.73 1.30 15.77
N GLU A 66 8.08 0.43 16.70
CA GLU A 66 9.14 -0.57 16.50
C GLU A 66 8.77 -1.55 15.38
N GLY A 67 9.77 -1.89 14.57
CA GLY A 67 9.68 -2.98 13.60
C GLY A 67 9.86 -4.34 14.27
N MET A 68 9.92 -5.39 13.45
CA MET A 68 10.28 -6.73 13.90
C MET A 68 11.36 -7.31 13.00
N ALA A 69 12.28 -8.09 13.59
CA ALA A 69 13.24 -8.85 12.80
C ALA A 69 12.51 -9.83 11.88
N ALA A 70 12.93 -9.90 10.62
CA ALA A 70 12.43 -10.92 9.69
C ALA A 70 12.86 -12.30 10.21
N SER A 71 11.89 -13.20 10.42
CA SER A 71 12.11 -14.61 10.78
C SER A 71 12.39 -15.46 9.57
#